data_AF-A0A2V7CXD3-F1
#
_entry.id   AF-A0A2V7CXD3-F1
#
_cell.length_a   1.000
_cell.length_b   1.000
_cell.length_c   1.000
_cell.angle_alpha   90.00
_cell.angle_beta   90.00
_cell.angle_gamma   90.00
#
_symmetry.space_group_name_H-M   'P 1'
#
loop_
_entity.id
_entity.type
_entity.pdbx_description
1 polymer ?
#
loop_
_entity_poly.entity_id
_entity_poly.type
_entity_poly.pdbx_seq_one_letter_code
_entity_poly.pdbx_strand_id
1 'polypeptide(L)'
;MDRPIAYDKLAREERFVRMRAREVAELKVAQGLPPFPDLSSGESIKERVHGIMVGELQAMEGAGRSVCDFPDAPWDFTMDMARQVWDESRHVEIYLRLLEHLDGYAGEYPETTILWRCACAEDAAARVAGVNRGLEGLACDVFNQLVHIARKIGDPILERAVDFVLADEITHVRMGSKWLTKLTEGDAERRRKAIEFQESIDERFNLGGVRREGDHEAVSISIATDVRRMAGFTEEEIERLIKTTQRSQVY
;
A
#
# COMPACT_ATOMS: atom_id res chain seq x y z
N MET A 1 -29.69 -3.92 -4.48
CA MET A 1 -29.38 -4.08 -3.05
C MET A 1 -29.04 -2.69 -2.54
N ASP A 2 -29.90 -2.07 -1.73
CA ASP A 2 -29.60 -0.74 -1.18
C ASP A 2 -28.43 -0.87 -0.22
N ARG A 3 -27.33 -0.19 -0.54
CA ARG A 3 -26.10 -0.21 0.25
C ARG A 3 -26.21 0.87 1.32
N PRO A 4 -26.13 0.54 2.62
CA PRO A 4 -26.35 1.50 3.71
C PRO A 4 -25.29 2.60 3.81
N ILE A 5 -24.14 2.44 3.14
CA ILE A 5 -23.07 3.45 3.05
C ILE A 5 -22.72 3.63 1.57
N ALA A 6 -22.58 4.87 1.12
CA ALA A 6 -22.11 5.17 -0.23
C ALA A 6 -20.72 4.55 -0.43
N TYR A 7 -20.53 3.84 -1.55
CA TYR A 7 -19.32 3.04 -1.80
C TYR A 7 -18.04 3.87 -1.86
N ASP A 8 -18.16 5.18 -2.03
CA ASP A 8 -17.08 6.16 -2.13
C ASP A 8 -16.77 6.83 -0.79
N LYS A 9 -17.50 6.53 0.28
CA LYS A 9 -17.31 7.12 1.61
C LYS A 9 -16.63 6.15 2.58
N LEU A 10 -15.41 6.48 2.96
CA LEU A 10 -14.74 5.88 4.11
C LEU A 10 -15.49 6.23 5.40
N ALA A 11 -15.63 5.27 6.30
CA ALA A 11 -16.06 5.53 7.67
C ALA A 11 -14.82 5.85 8.52
N ARG A 12 -14.78 7.04 9.12
CA ARG A 12 -13.67 7.46 9.99
C ARG A 12 -14.20 8.28 11.15
N GLU A 13 -13.51 8.19 12.27
CA GLU A 13 -13.72 9.06 13.42
C GLU A 13 -13.30 10.50 13.11
N GLU A 14 -13.83 11.46 13.87
CA GLU A 14 -13.57 12.90 13.69
C GLU A 14 -12.08 13.27 13.80
N ARG A 15 -11.28 12.47 14.51
CA ARG A 15 -9.83 12.67 14.65
C ARG A 15 -9.05 12.46 13.35
N PHE A 16 -9.61 11.79 12.34
CA PHE A 16 -8.94 11.59 11.05
C PHE A 16 -9.28 12.72 10.08
N VAL A 17 -8.26 13.50 9.71
CA VAL A 17 -8.40 14.57 8.71
C VAL A 17 -8.04 14.02 7.34
N ARG A 18 -9.00 14.00 6.42
CA ARG A 18 -8.78 13.61 5.01
C ARG A 18 -8.16 14.75 4.23
N MET A 19 -7.09 14.48 3.52
CA MET A 19 -6.44 15.47 2.67
C MET A 19 -5.84 14.83 1.43
N ARG A 20 -5.82 15.57 0.31
CA ARG A 20 -5.12 15.11 -0.89
C ARG A 20 -3.62 15.20 -0.66
N ALA A 21 -2.85 14.22 -1.13
CA ALA A 21 -1.39 14.20 -0.98
C ALA A 21 -0.70 15.50 -1.44
N ARG A 22 -1.18 16.08 -2.55
CA ARG A 22 -0.70 17.39 -3.05
C ARG A 22 -0.93 18.52 -2.05
N GLU A 23 -2.09 18.56 -1.42
CA GLU A 23 -2.45 19.60 -0.45
C GLU A 23 -1.65 19.44 0.85
N VAL A 24 -1.39 18.20 1.28
CA VAL A 24 -0.46 17.92 2.39
C VAL A 24 0.94 18.47 2.07
N ALA A 25 1.45 18.23 0.86
CA ALA A 25 2.76 18.72 0.44
C ALA A 25 2.80 20.27 0.37
N GLU A 26 1.77 20.91 -0.19
CA GLU A 26 1.66 22.37 -0.25
C GLU A 26 1.63 23.00 1.15
N LEU A 27 0.89 22.40 2.10
CA LEU A 27 0.83 22.87 3.49
C LEU A 27 2.15 22.68 4.24
N LYS A 28 2.86 21.56 4.03
CA LYS A 28 4.20 21.35 4.60
C LYS A 28 5.15 22.46 4.17
N VAL A 29 5.20 22.75 2.86
CA VAL A 29 6.03 23.84 2.31
C VAL A 29 5.62 25.19 2.88
N ALA A 30 4.32 25.47 2.99
CA ALA A 30 3.81 26.71 3.57
C ALA A 30 4.19 26.89 5.06
N GLN A 31 4.37 25.78 5.78
CA GLN A 31 4.83 25.77 7.18
C GLN A 31 6.37 25.75 7.32
N GLY A 32 7.11 25.81 6.21
CA GLY A 32 8.57 25.74 6.21
C GLY A 32 9.12 24.32 6.45
N LEU A 33 8.28 23.29 6.39
CA LEU A 33 8.68 21.90 6.45
C LEU A 33 9.10 21.41 5.06
N PRO A 34 10.07 20.49 4.96
CA PRO A 34 10.40 19.90 3.69
C PRO A 34 9.20 19.11 3.14
N PRO A 35 8.93 19.16 1.82
CA PRO A 35 7.80 18.43 1.23
C PRO A 35 7.95 16.92 1.39
N PHE A 36 9.20 16.44 1.45
CA PHE A 36 9.55 15.07 1.79
C PHE A 36 10.36 15.07 3.09
N PRO A 37 9.88 14.40 4.15
CA PRO A 37 10.61 14.36 5.40
C PRO A 37 11.91 13.57 5.21
N ASP A 38 12.94 13.91 6.00
CA ASP A 38 14.15 13.09 6.07
C ASP A 38 13.78 11.65 6.50
N LEU A 39 14.59 10.64 6.19
CA LEU A 39 14.19 9.24 6.42
C LEU A 39 14.38 8.76 7.86
N SER A 40 15.01 9.55 8.73
CA SER A 40 15.62 9.04 9.98
C SER A 40 15.25 9.81 11.25
N SER A 41 14.63 10.99 11.15
CA SER A 41 14.16 11.71 12.32
C SER A 41 12.98 11.00 12.97
N GLY A 42 12.85 11.15 14.29
CA GLY A 42 11.73 10.54 15.02
C GLY A 42 10.38 10.95 14.45
N GLU A 43 10.24 12.23 14.07
CA GLU A 43 8.99 12.77 13.52
C GLU A 43 8.66 12.20 12.14
N SER A 44 9.67 11.96 11.29
CA SER A 44 9.45 11.38 9.96
C SER A 44 9.11 9.89 10.02
N ILE A 45 9.73 9.17 10.96
CA ILE A 45 9.41 7.76 11.22
C ILE A 45 7.99 7.66 11.76
N LYS A 46 7.61 8.50 12.73
CA LYS A 46 6.26 8.57 13.29
C LYS A 46 5.21 8.88 12.21
N GLU A 47 5.46 9.88 11.36
CA GLU A 47 4.59 10.18 10.22
C GLU A 47 4.45 8.99 9.27
N ARG A 48 5.56 8.29 8.97
CA ARG A 48 5.53 7.12 8.09
C ARG A 48 4.74 5.96 8.71
N VAL A 49 4.97 5.66 9.98
CA VAL A 49 4.24 4.61 10.73
C VAL A 49 2.75 4.93 10.76
N HIS A 50 2.36 6.21 10.92
CA HIS A 50 0.97 6.63 10.83
C HIS A 50 0.40 6.43 9.42
N GLY A 51 1.13 6.85 8.39
CA GLY A 51 0.71 6.66 7.00
C GLY A 51 0.52 5.18 6.64
N ILE A 52 1.37 4.30 7.16
CA ILE A 52 1.24 2.84 6.99
C ILE A 52 0.00 2.34 7.73
N MET A 53 -0.20 2.72 9.00
CA MET A 53 -1.41 2.36 9.77
C MET A 53 -2.71 2.68 9.01
N VAL A 54 -2.76 3.86 8.40
CA VAL A 54 -3.88 4.29 7.55
C VAL A 54 -4.00 3.43 6.28
N GLY A 55 -2.88 3.02 5.71
CA GLY A 55 -2.81 2.05 4.61
C GLY A 55 -3.47 0.73 4.99
N GLU A 56 -3.06 0.14 6.12
CA GLU A 56 -3.60 -1.14 6.62
C GLU A 56 -5.10 -1.05 6.91
N LEU A 57 -5.56 0.08 7.47
CA LEU A 57 -7.01 0.32 7.65
C LEU A 57 -7.75 0.26 6.32
N GLN A 58 -7.23 0.94 5.29
CA GLN A 58 -7.88 0.96 3.98
C GLN A 58 -7.76 -0.40 3.25
N ALA A 59 -6.67 -1.14 3.45
CA ALA A 59 -6.47 -2.47 2.87
C ALA A 59 -7.46 -3.47 3.50
N MET A 60 -7.61 -3.45 4.82
CA MET A 60 -8.61 -4.21 5.56
C MET A 60 -10.02 -3.94 5.03
N GLU A 61 -10.38 -2.67 4.89
CA GLU A 61 -11.69 -2.25 4.37
C GLU A 61 -11.88 -2.67 2.91
N GLY A 62 -10.84 -2.55 2.09
CA GLY A 62 -10.86 -2.95 0.68
C GLY A 62 -11.02 -4.46 0.47
N ALA A 63 -10.33 -5.27 1.27
CA ALA A 63 -10.48 -6.72 1.27
C ALA A 63 -11.89 -7.13 1.75
N GLY A 64 -12.38 -6.52 2.83
CA GLY A 64 -13.74 -6.77 3.34
C GLY A 64 -14.81 -6.36 2.33
N ARG A 65 -14.56 -5.29 1.59
CA ARG A 65 -15.42 -4.86 0.50
C ARG A 65 -15.41 -5.84 -0.67
N SER A 66 -14.28 -6.45 -0.99
CA SER A 66 -14.19 -7.49 -2.03
C SER A 66 -15.01 -8.73 -1.66
N VAL A 67 -15.07 -9.10 -0.38
CA VAL A 67 -15.96 -10.16 0.14
C VAL A 67 -17.44 -9.83 -0.15
N CYS A 68 -17.85 -8.58 0.04
CA CYS A 68 -19.25 -8.18 -0.13
C CYS A 68 -19.65 -7.84 -1.58
N ASP A 69 -18.76 -7.24 -2.36
CA ASP A 69 -19.05 -6.72 -3.69
C ASP A 69 -19.13 -7.82 -4.76
N PHE A 70 -18.46 -8.95 -4.54
CA PHE A 70 -18.32 -10.01 -5.54
C PHE A 70 -18.88 -11.35 -5.04
N PRO A 71 -20.19 -11.44 -4.76
CA PRO A 71 -20.81 -12.66 -4.25
C PRO A 71 -20.75 -13.83 -5.25
N ASP A 72 -20.59 -13.53 -6.55
CA ASP A 72 -20.47 -14.53 -7.62
C ASP A 72 -19.03 -14.98 -7.89
N ALA A 73 -18.04 -14.42 -7.18
CA ALA A 73 -16.66 -14.88 -7.29
C ALA A 73 -16.51 -16.30 -6.71
N PRO A 74 -15.50 -17.09 -7.14
CA PRO A 74 -15.26 -18.41 -6.58
C PRO A 74 -15.10 -18.36 -5.06
N TRP A 75 -15.60 -19.35 -4.33
CA TRP A 75 -15.54 -19.36 -2.85
C TRP A 75 -14.12 -19.14 -2.29
N ASP A 76 -13.10 -19.72 -2.93
CA ASP A 76 -11.71 -19.52 -2.54
C ASP A 76 -11.28 -18.04 -2.61
N PHE A 77 -11.88 -17.23 -3.49
CA PHE A 77 -11.62 -15.79 -3.58
C PHE A 77 -12.13 -15.10 -2.32
N THR A 78 -13.37 -15.41 -1.94
CA THR A 78 -13.97 -14.89 -0.70
C THR A 78 -13.13 -15.28 0.51
N MET A 79 -12.65 -16.51 0.57
CA MET A 79 -11.79 -16.98 1.68
C MET A 79 -10.44 -16.27 1.72
N ASP A 80 -9.79 -16.06 0.56
CA ASP A 80 -8.52 -15.32 0.49
C ASP A 80 -8.72 -13.84 0.90
N MET A 81 -9.79 -13.19 0.43
CA MET A 81 -10.10 -11.81 0.83
C MET A 81 -10.47 -11.71 2.32
N ALA A 82 -11.23 -12.65 2.87
CA ALA A 82 -11.54 -12.70 4.30
C ALA A 82 -10.29 -12.95 5.16
N ARG A 83 -9.34 -13.76 4.65
CA ARG A 83 -8.04 -13.92 5.29
C ARG A 83 -7.26 -12.61 5.28
N GLN A 84 -7.21 -11.90 4.17
CA GLN A 84 -6.54 -10.60 4.13
C GLN A 84 -7.19 -9.63 5.13
N VAL A 85 -8.52 -9.57 5.25
CA VAL A 85 -9.18 -8.75 6.30
C VAL A 85 -8.62 -9.07 7.70
N TRP A 86 -8.45 -10.34 8.01
CA TRP A 86 -7.88 -10.76 9.30
C TRP A 86 -6.42 -10.31 9.44
N ASP A 87 -5.61 -10.53 8.41
CA ASP A 87 -4.19 -10.17 8.41
C ASP A 87 -4.02 -8.65 8.58
N GLU A 88 -4.74 -7.84 7.80
CA GLU A 88 -4.71 -6.38 7.92
C GLU A 88 -5.25 -5.86 9.26
N SER A 89 -6.24 -6.53 9.86
CA SER A 89 -6.72 -6.13 11.19
C SER A 89 -5.61 -6.28 12.25
N ARG A 90 -4.77 -7.32 12.14
CA ARG A 90 -3.59 -7.50 13.00
C ARG A 90 -2.53 -6.45 12.68
N HIS A 91 -2.33 -6.10 11.40
CA HIS A 91 -1.38 -5.07 11.00
C HIS A 91 -1.77 -3.70 11.58
N VAL A 92 -3.05 -3.33 11.50
CA VAL A 92 -3.58 -2.11 12.15
C VAL A 92 -3.25 -2.10 13.64
N GLU A 93 -3.51 -3.20 14.36
CA GLU A 93 -3.17 -3.29 15.79
C GLU A 93 -1.66 -3.12 16.05
N ILE A 94 -0.81 -3.76 15.24
CA ILE A 94 0.65 -3.62 15.32
C ILE A 94 1.06 -2.15 15.13
N TYR A 95 0.55 -1.49 14.10
CA TYR A 95 0.93 -0.11 13.80
C TYR A 95 0.36 0.90 14.80
N LEU A 96 -0.80 0.63 15.41
CA LEU A 96 -1.29 1.41 16.54
C LEU A 96 -0.33 1.33 17.73
N ARG A 97 0.21 0.14 18.04
CA ARG A 97 1.22 -0.03 19.09
C ARG A 97 2.57 0.60 18.73
N LEU A 98 2.96 0.56 17.46
CA LEU A 98 4.16 1.25 16.99
C LEU A 98 4.01 2.78 17.09
N LEU A 99 2.83 3.32 16.83
CA LEU A 99 2.57 4.74 17.07
C LEU A 99 2.71 5.10 18.54
N GLU A 100 2.13 4.32 19.45
CA GLU A 100 2.31 4.51 20.90
C GLU A 100 3.79 4.46 21.31
N HIS A 101 4.56 3.50 20.76
CA HIS A 101 6.00 3.37 20.99
C HIS A 101 6.82 4.58 20.52
N LEU A 102 6.33 5.29 19.50
CA LEU A 102 6.95 6.50 18.93
C LEU A 102 6.37 7.81 19.50
N ASP A 103 5.65 7.75 20.63
CA ASP A 103 4.96 8.89 21.25
C ASP A 103 3.94 9.58 20.31
N GLY A 104 3.35 8.80 19.39
CA GLY A 104 2.35 9.25 18.43
C GLY A 104 0.95 8.71 18.69
N TYR A 105 -0.01 9.16 17.88
CA TYR A 105 -1.40 8.70 17.98
C TYR A 105 -2.12 8.64 16.63
N ALA A 106 -3.14 7.77 16.54
CA ALA A 106 -3.98 7.70 15.36
C ALA A 106 -4.74 9.01 15.13
N GLY A 107 -4.67 9.53 13.91
CA GLY A 107 -5.21 10.85 13.54
C GLY A 107 -4.23 12.03 13.71
N GLU A 108 -2.99 11.80 14.19
CA GLU A 108 -1.98 12.86 14.31
C GLU A 108 -1.57 13.48 12.97
N TYR A 109 -1.55 12.69 11.91
CA TYR A 109 -1.28 13.13 10.54
C TYR A 109 -2.51 12.99 9.63
N PRO A 110 -2.61 13.76 8.53
CA PRO A 110 -3.71 13.62 7.57
C PRO A 110 -3.72 12.27 6.86
N GLU A 111 -4.90 11.71 6.63
CA GLU A 111 -5.07 10.51 5.80
C GLU A 111 -5.23 10.87 4.32
N THR A 112 -4.56 10.12 3.45
CA THR A 112 -4.82 10.13 2.01
C THR A 112 -5.65 8.90 1.63
N THR A 113 -6.60 9.04 0.70
CA THR A 113 -7.60 7.99 0.41
C THR A 113 -7.31 7.23 -0.88
N ILE A 114 -6.05 7.16 -1.32
CA ILE A 114 -5.74 6.64 -2.66
C ILE A 114 -5.97 5.12 -2.71
N LEU A 115 -5.56 4.38 -1.67
CA LEU A 115 -5.81 2.93 -1.59
C LEU A 115 -7.31 2.63 -1.63
N TRP A 116 -8.10 3.34 -0.82
CA TRP A 116 -9.56 3.22 -0.84
C TRP A 116 -10.17 3.45 -2.22
N ARG A 117 -9.69 4.44 -2.97
CA ARG A 117 -10.16 4.68 -4.35
C ARG A 117 -9.86 3.50 -5.27
N CYS A 118 -8.74 2.81 -5.07
CA CYS A 118 -8.41 1.60 -5.83
C CYS A 118 -9.33 0.44 -5.43
N ALA A 119 -9.63 0.30 -4.13
CA ALA A 119 -10.60 -0.65 -3.61
C ALA A 119 -12.05 -0.36 -4.06
N CYS A 120 -12.31 0.79 -4.71
CA CYS A 120 -13.59 1.11 -5.32
C CYS A 120 -13.76 0.59 -6.76
N ALA A 121 -12.74 -0.02 -7.37
CA ALA A 121 -12.85 -0.59 -8.72
C ALA A 121 -14.02 -1.60 -8.79
N GLU A 122 -14.91 -1.46 -9.77
CA GLU A 122 -16.13 -2.27 -9.89
C GLU A 122 -15.87 -3.68 -10.43
N ASP A 123 -14.73 -3.89 -11.10
CA ASP A 123 -14.33 -5.21 -11.57
C ASP A 123 -13.36 -5.87 -10.58
N ALA A 124 -13.62 -7.13 -10.23
CA ALA A 124 -12.82 -7.88 -9.27
C ALA A 124 -11.36 -8.08 -9.74
N ALA A 125 -11.13 -8.30 -11.04
CA ALA A 125 -9.78 -8.48 -11.56
C ALA A 125 -9.01 -7.16 -11.53
N ALA A 126 -9.64 -6.05 -11.93
CA ALA A 126 -9.05 -4.72 -11.79
C ALA A 126 -8.74 -4.39 -10.32
N ARG A 127 -9.63 -4.74 -9.39
CA ARG A 127 -9.42 -4.48 -7.96
C ARG A 127 -8.20 -5.22 -7.40
N VAL A 128 -8.07 -6.53 -7.63
CA VAL A 128 -6.89 -7.28 -7.15
C VAL A 128 -5.61 -6.89 -7.89
N ALA A 129 -5.69 -6.46 -9.15
CA ALA A 129 -4.53 -5.94 -9.86
C ALA A 129 -4.06 -4.61 -9.25
N GLY A 130 -4.98 -3.68 -8.97
CA GLY A 130 -4.65 -2.39 -8.40
C GLY A 130 -4.23 -2.46 -6.93
N VAL A 131 -5.01 -3.15 -6.09
CA VAL A 131 -4.78 -3.22 -4.63
C VAL A 131 -3.73 -4.29 -4.32
N ASN A 132 -4.08 -5.57 -4.43
CA ASN A 132 -3.21 -6.68 -4.02
C ASN A 132 -1.86 -6.69 -4.77
N ARG A 133 -1.87 -6.51 -6.08
CA ARG A 133 -0.63 -6.59 -6.88
C ARG A 133 0.14 -5.28 -6.91
N GLY A 134 -0.56 -4.16 -7.11
CA GLY A 134 0.04 -2.82 -7.15
C GLY A 134 0.40 -2.30 -5.77
N LEU A 135 -0.61 -2.01 -4.94
CA LEU A 135 -0.44 -1.32 -3.65
C LEU A 135 0.24 -2.16 -2.57
N GLU A 136 -0.11 -3.43 -2.37
CA GLU A 136 0.61 -4.26 -1.38
C GLU A 136 2.04 -4.53 -1.82
N GLY A 137 2.26 -4.59 -3.13
CA GLY A 137 3.59 -4.60 -3.69
C GLY A 137 4.37 -3.34 -3.29
N LEU A 138 3.78 -2.16 -3.44
CA LEU A 138 4.39 -0.91 -3.00
C LEU A 138 4.64 -0.91 -1.48
N ALA A 139 3.69 -1.42 -0.69
CA ALA A 139 3.83 -1.56 0.75
C ALA A 139 5.08 -2.38 1.09
N CYS A 140 5.34 -3.48 0.38
CA CYS A 140 6.57 -4.26 0.53
C CYS A 140 7.85 -3.42 0.40
N ASP A 141 7.91 -2.48 -0.57
CA ASP A 141 9.07 -1.61 -0.76
C ASP A 141 9.23 -0.63 0.42
N VAL A 142 8.11 -0.05 0.88
CA VAL A 142 8.07 0.88 2.01
C VAL A 142 8.48 0.17 3.31
N PHE A 143 7.97 -1.02 3.54
CA PHE A 143 8.20 -1.79 4.77
C PHE A 143 9.64 -2.28 4.82
N ASN A 144 10.16 -2.79 3.70
CA ASN A 144 11.56 -3.19 3.60
C ASN A 144 12.52 -2.01 3.86
N GLN A 145 12.20 -0.81 3.37
CA GLN A 145 12.97 0.41 3.70
C GLN A 145 12.88 0.75 5.20
N LEU A 146 11.70 0.64 5.81
CA LEU A 146 11.50 0.94 7.23
C LEU A 146 12.22 -0.05 8.15
N VAL A 147 12.29 -1.34 7.77
CA VAL A 147 13.12 -2.35 8.45
C VAL A 147 14.60 -1.93 8.45
N HIS A 148 15.12 -1.45 7.32
CA HIS A 148 16.51 -0.96 7.24
C HIS A 148 16.74 0.28 8.10
N ILE A 149 15.81 1.24 8.08
CA ILE A 149 15.87 2.43 8.94
C ILE A 149 15.89 2.02 10.41
N ALA A 150 14.99 1.13 10.83
CA ALA A 150 14.90 0.63 12.20
C ALA A 150 16.20 -0.02 12.69
N ARG A 151 16.82 -0.88 11.85
CA ARG A 151 18.14 -1.47 12.12
C ARG A 151 19.21 -0.41 12.34
N LYS A 152 19.25 0.60 11.46
CA LYS A 152 20.26 1.66 11.50
C LYS A 152 20.16 2.53 12.75
N ILE A 153 18.95 2.83 13.20
CA ILE A 153 18.72 3.65 14.40
C ILE A 153 18.77 2.82 15.69
N GLY A 154 18.88 1.49 15.57
CA GLY A 154 18.95 0.57 16.71
C GLY A 154 17.60 0.39 17.41
N ASP A 155 16.47 0.43 16.68
CA ASP A 155 15.13 0.17 17.22
C ASP A 155 14.66 -1.26 16.88
N PRO A 156 14.85 -2.23 17.78
CA PRO A 156 14.47 -3.62 17.53
C PRO A 156 12.96 -3.86 17.60
N ILE A 157 12.17 -2.95 18.18
CA ILE A 157 10.72 -3.08 18.26
C ILE A 157 10.13 -2.76 16.89
N LEU A 158 10.52 -1.60 16.34
CA LEU A 158 10.11 -1.18 15.00
C LEU A 158 10.57 -2.18 13.93
N GLU A 159 11.83 -2.63 13.99
CA GLU A 159 12.38 -3.59 13.04
C GLU A 159 11.53 -4.87 12.97
N ARG A 160 11.33 -5.53 14.11
CA ARG A 160 10.68 -6.85 14.15
C ARG A 160 9.19 -6.77 13.83
N ALA A 161 8.53 -5.70 14.27
CA ALA A 161 7.11 -5.51 13.98
C ALA A 161 6.87 -5.32 12.48
N VAL A 162 7.69 -4.48 11.82
CA VAL A 162 7.54 -4.21 10.38
C VAL A 162 7.99 -5.41 9.54
N ASP A 163 9.04 -6.13 9.95
CA ASP A 163 9.49 -7.37 9.28
C ASP A 163 8.42 -8.47 9.33
N PHE A 164 7.69 -8.57 10.45
CA PHE A 164 6.55 -9.48 10.57
C PHE A 164 5.43 -9.14 9.59
N VAL A 165 5.03 -7.87 9.51
CA VAL A 165 4.00 -7.41 8.57
C VAL A 165 4.44 -7.64 7.12
N LEU A 166 5.71 -7.32 6.80
CA LEU A 166 6.28 -7.54 5.46
C LEU A 166 6.15 -9.00 5.00
N ALA A 167 6.29 -9.96 5.91
CA ALA A 167 6.13 -11.38 5.58
C ALA A 167 4.69 -11.73 5.16
N ASP A 168 3.69 -11.13 5.82
CA ASP A 168 2.28 -11.31 5.49
C ASP A 168 1.95 -10.63 4.13
N GLU A 169 2.51 -9.45 3.85
CA GLU A 169 2.29 -8.74 2.58
C GLU A 169 2.74 -9.50 1.32
N ILE A 170 3.84 -10.26 1.43
CA ILE A 170 4.29 -11.14 0.35
C ILE A 170 3.18 -12.12 -0.06
N THR A 171 2.37 -12.57 0.92
CA THR A 171 1.24 -13.46 0.68
C THR A 171 0.08 -12.72 0.01
N HIS A 172 -0.26 -11.51 0.43
CA HIS A 172 -1.31 -10.69 -0.19
C HIS A 172 -1.02 -10.39 -1.66
N VAL A 173 0.23 -10.08 -1.98
CA VAL A 173 0.68 -9.85 -3.35
C VAL A 173 0.55 -11.12 -4.21
N ARG A 174 0.89 -12.29 -3.66
CA ARG A 174 0.72 -13.58 -4.35
C ARG A 174 -0.75 -13.90 -4.60
N MET A 175 -1.64 -13.58 -3.65
CA MET A 175 -3.09 -13.68 -3.83
C MET A 175 -3.56 -12.81 -5.00
N GLY A 176 -3.04 -11.58 -5.11
CA GLY A 176 -3.30 -10.69 -6.25
C GLY A 176 -2.99 -11.33 -7.60
N SER A 177 -1.79 -11.90 -7.76
CA SER A 177 -1.38 -12.58 -9.00
C SER A 177 -2.23 -13.80 -9.32
N LYS A 178 -2.54 -14.61 -8.31
CA LYS A 178 -3.42 -15.79 -8.42
C LYS A 178 -4.79 -15.38 -8.94
N TRP A 179 -5.41 -14.38 -8.33
CA TRP A 179 -6.77 -13.98 -8.64
C TRP A 179 -6.89 -13.15 -9.91
N LEU A 180 -5.92 -12.30 -10.22
CA LEU A 180 -5.83 -11.66 -11.53
C LEU A 180 -5.83 -12.72 -12.64
N THR A 181 -5.07 -13.81 -12.48
CA THR A 181 -5.03 -14.89 -13.48
C THR A 181 -6.35 -15.66 -13.55
N LYS A 182 -6.89 -16.10 -12.41
CA LYS A 182 -8.13 -16.88 -12.37
C LYS A 182 -9.36 -16.11 -12.83
N LEU A 183 -9.51 -14.85 -12.43
CA LEU A 183 -10.69 -14.04 -12.76
C LEU A 183 -10.73 -13.63 -14.24
N THR A 184 -9.59 -13.68 -14.93
CA THR A 184 -9.46 -13.31 -16.34
C THR A 184 -9.21 -14.53 -17.23
N GLU A 185 -9.38 -15.74 -16.71
CA GLU A 185 -9.17 -16.96 -17.48
C GLU A 185 -10.15 -17.00 -18.67
N GLY A 186 -9.62 -17.16 -19.88
CA GLY A 186 -10.41 -17.13 -21.12
C GLY A 186 -10.86 -15.73 -21.57
N ASP A 187 -10.49 -14.66 -20.86
CA ASP A 187 -10.86 -13.28 -21.18
C ASP A 187 -9.63 -12.34 -21.20
N ALA A 188 -8.95 -12.33 -22.34
CA ALA A 188 -7.75 -11.51 -22.54
C ALA A 188 -8.05 -9.99 -22.48
N GLU A 189 -9.26 -9.57 -22.82
CA GLU A 189 -9.66 -8.16 -22.79
C GLU A 189 -9.82 -7.68 -21.35
N ARG A 190 -10.51 -8.46 -20.50
CA ARG A 190 -10.62 -8.18 -19.07
C ARG A 190 -9.25 -8.17 -18.40
N ARG A 191 -8.37 -9.11 -18.76
CA ARG A 191 -6.98 -9.12 -18.29
C ARG A 191 -6.23 -7.84 -18.66
N ARG A 192 -6.33 -7.40 -19.91
CA ARG A 192 -5.67 -6.18 -20.37
C ARG A 192 -6.14 -4.96 -19.57
N LYS A 193 -7.45 -4.78 -19.39
CA LYS A 193 -8.02 -3.68 -18.59
C LYS A 193 -7.57 -3.71 -17.13
N ALA A 194 -7.48 -4.88 -16.52
CA ALA A 194 -7.01 -5.01 -15.14
C ALA A 194 -5.53 -4.62 -15.00
N ILE A 195 -4.70 -5.00 -15.98
CA ILE A 195 -3.28 -4.60 -16.03
C ILE A 195 -3.15 -3.09 -16.28
N GLU A 196 -3.89 -2.53 -17.25
CA GLU A 196 -3.92 -1.08 -17.51
C GLU A 196 -4.33 -0.28 -16.25
N PHE A 197 -5.29 -0.81 -15.49
CA PHE A 197 -5.67 -0.22 -14.20
C PHE A 197 -4.52 -0.27 -13.20
N GLN A 198 -3.87 -1.42 -13.02
CA GLN A 198 -2.68 -1.55 -12.16
C GLN A 198 -1.58 -0.56 -12.58
N GLU A 199 -1.25 -0.47 -13.86
CA GLU A 199 -0.23 0.44 -14.38
C GLU A 199 -0.57 1.90 -14.04
N SER A 200 -1.84 2.29 -14.15
CA SER A 200 -2.30 3.63 -13.75
C SER A 200 -2.15 3.90 -12.25
N ILE A 201 -2.19 2.87 -11.41
CA ILE A 201 -1.91 2.97 -9.98
C ILE A 201 -0.41 3.10 -9.75
N ASP A 202 0.40 2.23 -10.36
CA ASP A 202 1.86 2.26 -10.25
C ASP A 202 2.45 3.63 -10.67
N GLU A 203 1.92 4.24 -11.73
CA GLU A 203 2.31 5.59 -12.16
C GLU A 203 1.96 6.67 -11.13
N ARG A 204 0.76 6.62 -10.56
CA ARG A 204 0.31 7.57 -9.51
C ARG A 204 1.11 7.41 -8.21
N PHE A 205 1.62 6.21 -7.97
CA PHE A 205 2.37 5.85 -6.76
C PHE A 205 3.89 5.83 -6.96
N ASN A 206 4.41 6.49 -7.99
CA ASN A 206 5.85 6.75 -8.07
C ASN A 206 6.34 7.75 -6.99
N LEU A 207 5.45 8.26 -6.12
CA LEU A 207 5.77 9.19 -5.02
C LEU A 207 6.60 10.39 -5.49
N GLY A 208 6.34 10.90 -6.70
CA GLY A 208 7.15 11.99 -7.28
C GLY A 208 8.59 11.61 -7.63
N GLY A 209 8.85 10.32 -7.92
CA GLY A 209 10.17 9.80 -8.23
C GLY A 209 11.03 9.52 -6.99
N VAL A 210 10.44 9.43 -5.80
CA VAL A 210 11.13 9.09 -4.53
C VAL A 210 11.47 7.60 -4.46
N ARG A 211 10.70 6.75 -5.17
CA ARG A 211 10.90 5.30 -5.27
C ARG A 211 11.78 4.98 -6.47
N ARG A 212 12.91 4.28 -6.26
CA ARG A 212 13.88 3.96 -7.32
C ARG A 212 14.61 2.65 -7.03
N GLU A 213 15.24 2.09 -8.06
CA GLU A 213 16.27 1.07 -7.84
C GLU A 213 17.51 1.72 -7.23
N GLY A 214 18.06 1.11 -6.17
CA GLY A 214 19.27 1.59 -5.51
C GLY A 214 19.42 1.03 -4.10
N ASP A 215 20.58 1.23 -3.51
CA ASP A 215 20.84 0.86 -2.12
C ASP A 215 19.92 1.65 -1.16
N HIS A 216 19.45 1.02 -0.09
CA HIS A 216 18.58 1.62 0.93
C HIS A 216 19.16 2.88 1.58
N GLU A 217 20.48 3.05 1.53
CA GLU A 217 21.20 4.25 1.99
C GLU A 217 21.30 5.34 0.92
N ALA A 218 21.15 4.98 -0.35
CA ALA A 218 21.33 5.87 -1.50
C ALA A 218 20.01 6.43 -2.06
N VAL A 219 18.88 5.76 -1.83
CA VAL A 219 17.55 6.17 -2.32
C VAL A 219 16.54 6.25 -1.18
N SER A 220 15.52 7.09 -1.37
CA SER A 220 14.51 7.32 -0.33
C SER A 220 13.60 6.12 -0.09
N ILE A 221 13.23 5.41 -1.16
CA ILE A 221 12.52 4.14 -1.10
C ILE A 221 13.11 3.24 -2.18
N SER A 222 13.83 2.21 -1.76
CA SER A 222 14.35 1.22 -2.70
C SER A 222 13.26 0.26 -3.15
N ILE A 223 13.24 -0.06 -4.44
CA ILE A 223 12.43 -1.18 -4.94
C ILE A 223 13.03 -2.48 -4.38
N ALA A 224 12.28 -3.17 -3.52
CA ALA A 224 12.72 -4.37 -2.82
C ALA A 224 12.69 -5.57 -3.77
N THR A 225 13.62 -5.64 -4.73
CA THR A 225 13.63 -6.64 -5.82
C THR A 225 13.54 -8.08 -5.31
N ASP A 226 14.25 -8.42 -4.23
CA ASP A 226 14.17 -9.75 -3.62
C ASP A 226 12.79 -10.05 -3.02
N VAL A 227 12.17 -9.07 -2.35
CA VAL A 227 10.81 -9.21 -1.83
C VAL A 227 9.80 -9.34 -2.97
N ARG A 228 9.98 -8.59 -4.06
CA ARG A 228 9.15 -8.69 -5.27
C ARG A 228 9.26 -10.10 -5.89
N ARG A 229 10.47 -10.66 -6.00
CA ARG A 229 10.66 -12.05 -6.45
C ARG A 229 9.96 -13.04 -5.53
N MET A 230 10.11 -12.89 -4.22
CA MET A 230 9.39 -13.72 -3.25
C MET A 230 7.88 -13.62 -3.47
N ALA A 231 7.37 -12.41 -3.70
CA ALA A 231 5.96 -12.16 -3.99
C ALA A 231 5.50 -12.61 -5.39
N GLY A 232 6.37 -13.28 -6.15
CA GLY A 232 6.06 -13.88 -7.44
C GLY A 232 6.05 -12.89 -8.61
N PHE A 233 6.80 -11.79 -8.53
CA PHE A 233 7.10 -10.97 -9.70
C PHE A 233 8.13 -11.65 -10.60
N THR A 234 7.92 -11.59 -11.92
CA THR A 234 8.94 -12.02 -12.89
C THR A 234 10.03 -10.95 -13.03
N GLU A 235 11.21 -11.32 -13.54
CA GLU A 235 12.28 -10.34 -13.79
C GLU A 235 11.80 -9.26 -14.77
N GLU A 236 11.03 -9.62 -15.81
CA GLU A 236 10.50 -8.64 -16.75
C GLU A 236 9.49 -7.68 -16.10
N GLU A 237 8.70 -8.14 -15.13
CA GLU A 237 7.81 -7.26 -14.36
C GLU A 237 8.61 -6.30 -13.47
N ILE A 238 9.65 -6.79 -12.80
CA ILE A 238 10.54 -5.97 -11.97
C ILE A 238 11.27 -4.92 -12.82
N GLU A 239 11.81 -5.31 -13.98
CA GLU A 239 12.44 -4.39 -14.92
C GLU A 239 11.47 -3.31 -15.42
N ARG A 240 10.22 -3.68 -15.71
CA ARG A 240 9.19 -2.72 -16.12
C ARG A 240 8.90 -1.72 -15.01
N LEU A 241 8.73 -2.20 -13.77
CA LEU A 241 8.53 -1.32 -12.60
C LEU A 241 9.69 -0.33 -12.45
N ILE A 242 10.94 -0.80 -12.54
CA ILE A 242 12.13 0.04 -12.46
C ILE A 242 12.10 1.11 -13.57
N LYS A 243 11.84 0.73 -14.82
CA LYS A 243 11.75 1.66 -15.96
C LYS A 243 10.66 2.71 -15.78
N THR A 244 9.49 2.33 -15.26
CA THR A 244 8.39 3.28 -14.98
C THR A 244 8.81 4.29 -13.92
N THR A 245 9.51 3.87 -12.86
CA THR A 245 9.98 4.82 -11.82
C THR A 245 10.99 5.84 -12.35
N GLN A 246 11.81 5.47 -13.34
CA GLN A 246 12.79 6.36 -13.98
C GLN A 246 12.14 7.38 -14.92
N ARG A 247 11.04 7.02 -15.59
CA ARG A 247 10.36 7.89 -16.59
C ARG A 247 9.63 9.08 -15.96
N SER A 248 9.11 8.97 -14.74
CA SER A 248 8.39 10.10 -14.11
C SER A 248 9.32 11.19 -13.53
N GLN A 249 10.64 11.13 -13.75
CA GLN A 249 11.56 12.19 -13.35
C GLN A 249 11.51 13.45 -14.26
N VAL A 250 10.75 13.40 -15.36
CA VAL A 250 10.82 14.40 -16.44
C VAL A 250 9.64 15.40 -16.44
N TYR A 251 8.87 15.49 -15.36
CA TYR A 251 7.79 16.49 -15.23
C TYR A 251 7.86 17.26 -13.91
#